data_AF-A0AAD4HZK6-F1
#
_entry.id   AF-A0AAD4HZK6-F1
#
_cell.length_a   1.000
_cell.length_b   1.000
_cell.length_c   1.000
_cell.angle_alpha   90.00
_cell.angle_beta   90.00
_cell.angle_gamma   90.00
#
_symmetry.space_group_name_H-M   'P 1'
#
loop_
_entity.id
_entity.type
_entity.pdbx_description
1 polymer ?
#
loop_
_entity_poly.entity_id
_entity_poly.type
_entity_poly.pdbx_seq_one_letter_code
_entity_poly.pdbx_strand_id
1 'polypeptide(L)'
;MRLIHHLLWAVALPATCGRLPIVASAPTITSIPATKRFLACQLREPPWPKYEASQILAALDKYQIAHWGFVIFRCTYASEEKWDKFLAHLRELAQEYFQYETGPTRNLHETMAWTVIEDAEMLDGADILQTSRIFDEWVTKGNLGKGLQEMRGSRFNAEWHYSPRYTYFLHVDEESLESVVDDEKRLAPGGYFCTVVRAENVLIWEKELLTGQSYDSGIDNGELDDESLRDHRKRVRVDDLMSLYGVLQEEINVWYRIYYIDPEEEIGCYLSYA
;
A
#
# COMPACT_ATOMS: atom_id res chain seq x y z
N MET A 1 1.18 87.85 -30.82
CA MET A 1 0.27 86.72 -31.08
C MET A 1 0.79 85.52 -30.28
N ARG A 2 -0.03 85.04 -29.32
CA ARG A 2 0.15 83.92 -28.34
C ARG A 2 1.30 84.10 -27.32
N LEU A 3 1.07 84.59 -26.09
CA LEU A 3 0.48 83.94 -24.88
C LEU A 3 1.25 82.66 -24.50
N ILE A 4 1.62 82.32 -23.26
CA ILE A 4 1.67 82.95 -21.93
C ILE A 4 2.39 81.90 -21.03
N HIS A 5 3.12 82.37 -20.01
CA HIS A 5 3.37 81.76 -18.68
C HIS A 5 4.11 80.42 -18.46
N HIS A 6 5.15 80.57 -17.63
CA HIS A 6 5.37 79.93 -16.32
C HIS A 6 6.14 78.61 -16.13
N LEU A 7 7.12 78.78 -15.22
CA LEU A 7 7.46 77.96 -14.04
C LEU A 7 8.19 76.62 -14.24
N LEU A 8 9.50 76.69 -13.97
CA LEU A 8 10.26 75.91 -12.99
C LEU A 8 9.55 74.66 -12.41
N TRP A 9 10.14 73.47 -12.60
CA TRP A 9 10.84 72.78 -11.52
C TRP A 9 11.70 71.62 -12.04
N ALA A 10 12.77 71.33 -11.31
CA ALA A 10 13.71 70.24 -11.55
C ALA A 10 13.20 68.93 -10.95
N VAL A 11 13.52 67.80 -11.57
CA VAL A 11 13.49 66.48 -10.93
C VAL A 11 14.79 65.77 -11.25
N ALA A 12 15.37 65.17 -10.22
CA ALA A 12 16.68 64.56 -10.19
C ALA A 12 16.59 63.02 -10.22
N LEU A 13 17.67 62.39 -10.71
CA LEU A 13 18.23 61.05 -10.40
C LEU A 13 17.54 59.79 -10.99
N PRO A 14 18.19 58.59 -11.01
CA PRO A 14 19.60 58.24 -10.69
C PRO A 14 20.33 57.29 -11.68
N ALA A 15 21.59 57.06 -11.30
CA ALA A 15 22.62 56.14 -11.79
C ALA A 15 22.21 54.69 -12.13
N THR A 16 22.80 54.20 -13.22
CA THR A 16 22.89 52.80 -13.61
C THR A 16 24.07 52.11 -12.92
N CYS A 17 23.83 51.02 -12.20
CA CYS A 17 24.88 50.05 -11.83
C CYS A 17 24.30 48.63 -11.93
N GLY A 18 24.91 47.82 -12.79
CA GLY A 18 24.41 46.49 -13.15
C GLY A 18 24.61 45.44 -12.06
N ARG A 19 23.59 44.60 -11.90
CA ARG A 19 23.71 43.24 -11.36
C ARG A 19 22.83 42.33 -12.22
N LEU A 20 23.45 41.33 -12.82
CA LEU A 20 22.76 40.21 -13.48
C LEU A 20 22.08 39.35 -12.41
N PRO A 21 20.80 38.97 -12.56
CA PRO A 21 20.26 37.82 -11.85
C PRO A 21 20.58 36.54 -12.64
N ILE A 22 21.27 35.61 -11.98
CA ILE A 22 21.33 34.21 -12.40
C ILE A 22 19.92 33.64 -12.22
N VAL A 23 19.25 33.41 -13.34
CA VAL A 23 18.01 32.62 -13.37
C VAL A 23 18.43 31.17 -13.24
N ALA A 24 18.33 30.61 -12.03
CA ALA A 24 18.33 29.17 -11.85
C ALA A 24 16.95 28.66 -12.29
N SER A 25 16.86 28.14 -13.51
CA SER A 25 15.69 27.38 -13.93
C SER A 25 15.53 26.17 -13.01
N ALA A 26 14.37 26.00 -12.41
CA ALA A 26 14.02 24.77 -11.71
C ALA A 26 14.22 23.57 -12.66
N PRO A 27 14.85 22.48 -12.23
CA PRO A 27 14.98 21.31 -13.08
C PRO A 27 13.59 20.71 -13.30
N THR A 28 13.19 20.61 -14.57
CA THR A 28 12.11 19.74 -15.00
C THR A 28 12.44 18.33 -14.52
N ILE A 29 11.58 17.76 -13.67
CA ILE A 29 11.72 16.40 -13.13
C ILE A 29 11.41 15.43 -14.26
N THR A 30 12.41 15.17 -15.11
CA THR A 30 12.48 13.94 -15.89
C THR A 30 12.82 12.79 -14.96
N SER A 31 12.01 11.74 -15.03
CA SER A 31 12.12 10.42 -14.41
C SER A 31 13.37 10.19 -13.55
N ILE A 32 13.18 10.07 -12.24
CA ILE A 32 14.21 9.53 -11.35
C ILE A 32 14.58 8.13 -11.87
N PRO A 33 15.86 7.87 -12.21
CA PRO A 33 16.27 6.55 -12.71
C PRO A 33 16.04 5.49 -11.63
N ALA A 34 15.59 4.29 -12.02
CA ALA A 34 15.30 3.16 -11.13
C ALA A 34 16.36 2.94 -10.03
N THR A 35 17.65 3.10 -10.37
CA THR A 35 18.78 3.02 -9.43
C THR A 35 18.74 3.99 -8.25
N LYS A 36 18.12 5.18 -8.39
CA LYS A 36 17.95 6.14 -7.28
C LYS A 36 16.73 5.84 -6.41
N ARG A 37 15.66 5.26 -6.97
CA ARG A 37 14.50 4.78 -6.19
C ARG A 37 14.91 3.60 -5.31
N PHE A 38 15.69 2.68 -5.87
CA PHE A 38 16.24 1.53 -5.14
C PHE A 38 17.11 1.94 -3.95
N LEU A 39 17.99 2.94 -4.11
CA LEU A 39 18.80 3.48 -3.00
C LEU A 39 17.93 4.09 -1.88
N ALA A 40 16.84 4.77 -2.21
CA ALA A 40 15.92 5.31 -1.20
C ALA A 40 15.16 4.20 -0.46
N CYS A 41 14.75 3.14 -1.17
CA CYS A 41 14.13 1.94 -0.59
C CYS A 41 15.13 1.11 0.25
N GLN A 42 16.43 1.19 -0.04
CA GLN A 42 17.48 0.52 0.75
C GLN A 42 17.89 1.29 2.01
N LEU A 43 17.81 2.62 2.02
CA LEU A 43 18.28 3.45 3.13
C LEU A 43 17.29 3.53 4.29
N ARG A 44 16.02 3.22 4.06
CA ARG A 44 15.02 3.06 5.12
C ARG A 44 14.88 1.58 5.45
N GLU A 45 15.13 1.22 6.70
CA GLU A 45 14.78 -0.11 7.17
C GLU A 45 13.26 -0.17 7.37
N PRO A 46 12.56 -1.18 6.81
CA PRO A 46 11.17 -1.42 7.19
C PRO A 46 11.09 -1.64 8.70
N PRO A 47 9.94 -1.37 9.36
CA PRO A 47 9.82 -1.58 10.80
C PRO A 47 9.88 -3.07 11.21
N TRP A 48 10.05 -3.98 10.25
CA TRP A 48 10.22 -5.42 10.42
C TRP A 48 11.39 -5.91 9.55
N PRO A 49 11.93 -7.12 9.80
CA PRO A 49 13.05 -7.64 9.01
C PRO A 49 12.72 -7.70 7.52
N LYS A 50 13.69 -7.43 6.64
CA LYS A 50 13.55 -7.77 5.22
C LYS A 50 13.43 -9.28 5.12
N TYR A 51 12.39 -9.75 4.44
CA TYR A 51 12.15 -11.18 4.26
C TYR A 51 12.83 -11.67 3.01
N GLU A 52 13.53 -12.79 3.14
CA GLU A 52 14.20 -13.44 2.02
C GLU A 52 13.16 -14.20 1.17
N ALA A 53 13.26 -14.12 -0.15
CA ALA A 53 12.50 -14.93 -1.10
C ALA A 53 12.56 -16.42 -0.76
N SER A 54 13.68 -16.87 -0.17
CA SER A 54 13.88 -18.24 0.30
C SER A 54 12.71 -18.74 1.17
N GLN A 55 12.12 -17.88 1.99
CA GLN A 55 11.03 -18.24 2.89
C GLN A 55 9.68 -18.29 2.20
N ILE A 56 9.41 -17.35 1.29
CA ILE A 56 8.21 -17.39 0.43
C ILE A 56 8.27 -18.67 -0.43
N LEU A 57 9.41 -18.97 -1.04
CA LEU A 57 9.64 -20.20 -1.80
C LEU A 57 9.45 -21.46 -0.93
N ALA A 58 10.01 -21.47 0.27
CA ALA A 58 9.83 -22.58 1.21
C ALA A 58 8.35 -22.80 1.57
N ALA A 59 7.58 -21.73 1.77
CA ALA A 59 6.14 -21.81 2.02
C ALA A 59 5.38 -22.33 0.79
N LEU A 60 5.68 -21.80 -0.39
CA LEU A 60 5.09 -22.24 -1.66
C LEU A 60 5.29 -23.74 -1.90
N ASP A 61 6.47 -24.26 -1.58
CA ASP A 61 6.81 -25.67 -1.73
C ASP A 61 6.22 -26.54 -0.61
N LYS A 62 6.34 -26.10 0.65
CA LYS A 62 5.80 -26.82 1.82
C LYS A 62 4.29 -27.01 1.72
N TYR A 63 3.57 -25.96 1.36
CA TYR A 63 2.10 -25.94 1.33
C TYR A 63 1.54 -26.22 -0.08
N GLN A 64 2.39 -26.44 -1.09
CA GLN A 64 1.97 -26.67 -2.48
C GLN A 64 1.02 -25.58 -2.97
N ILE A 65 1.38 -24.32 -2.68
CA ILE A 65 0.61 -23.14 -3.11
C ILE A 65 1.07 -22.79 -4.52
N ALA A 66 0.12 -22.57 -5.44
CA ALA A 66 0.44 -22.26 -6.82
C ALA A 66 1.03 -20.83 -6.97
N HIS A 67 0.43 -19.87 -6.28
CA HIS A 67 0.72 -18.45 -6.42
C HIS A 67 0.89 -17.74 -5.08
N TRP A 68 1.74 -16.73 -5.07
CA TRP A 68 1.86 -15.78 -3.96
C TRP A 68 1.60 -14.35 -4.45
N GLY A 69 1.45 -13.41 -3.51
CA GLY A 69 1.07 -12.03 -3.79
C GLY A 69 -0.38 -11.74 -3.43
N PHE A 70 -0.71 -10.45 -3.35
CA PHE A 70 -2.02 -10.01 -2.89
C PHE A 70 -3.09 -10.05 -3.98
N VAL A 71 -4.34 -10.21 -3.55
CA VAL A 71 -5.53 -9.87 -4.33
C VAL A 71 -5.79 -8.37 -4.18
N ILE A 72 -6.10 -7.70 -5.28
CA ILE A 72 -6.33 -6.26 -5.34
C ILE A 72 -7.79 -6.02 -5.73
N PHE A 73 -8.52 -5.29 -4.90
CA PHE A 73 -9.82 -4.74 -5.25
C PHE A 73 -9.65 -3.33 -5.80
N ARG A 74 -10.10 -3.13 -7.03
CA ARG A 74 -10.19 -1.80 -7.62
C ARG A 74 -11.52 -1.16 -7.21
N CYS A 75 -11.44 -0.13 -6.38
CA CYS A 75 -12.60 0.57 -5.84
C CYS A 75 -12.78 1.99 -6.40
N THR A 76 -11.99 2.36 -7.41
CA THR A 76 -12.10 3.63 -8.12
C THR A 76 -11.90 3.44 -9.61
N TYR A 77 -12.76 4.07 -10.40
CA TYR A 77 -12.77 3.98 -11.85
C TYR A 77 -12.64 5.35 -12.54
N ALA A 78 -12.24 6.38 -11.79
CA ALA A 78 -12.13 7.75 -12.30
C ALA A 78 -11.06 7.93 -13.40
N SER A 79 -10.01 7.09 -13.42
CA SER A 79 -8.93 7.18 -14.42
C SER A 79 -8.22 5.84 -14.65
N GLU A 80 -8.36 5.29 -15.85
CA GLU A 80 -7.60 4.11 -16.29
C GLU A 80 -6.10 4.39 -16.34
N GLU A 81 -5.69 5.59 -16.76
CA GLU A 81 -4.27 5.96 -16.84
C GLU A 81 -3.59 5.90 -15.47
N LYS A 82 -4.26 6.41 -14.43
CA LYS A 82 -3.75 6.33 -13.06
C LYS A 82 -3.71 4.89 -12.57
N TRP A 83 -4.75 4.12 -12.86
CA TRP A 83 -4.82 2.70 -12.51
C TRP A 83 -3.68 1.87 -13.14
N ASP A 84 -3.42 2.04 -14.43
CA ASP A 84 -2.34 1.36 -15.13
C ASP A 84 -0.97 1.72 -14.55
N LYS A 85 -0.74 3.00 -14.25
CA LYS A 85 0.49 3.46 -13.59
C LYS A 85 0.68 2.83 -12.21
N PHE A 86 -0.39 2.73 -11.44
CA PHE A 86 -0.36 2.09 -10.12
C PHE A 86 0.03 0.61 -10.21
N LEU A 87 -0.62 -0.16 -11.09
CA LEU A 87 -0.30 -1.57 -11.29
C LEU A 87 1.11 -1.79 -11.84
N ALA A 88 1.57 -0.94 -12.77
CA ALA A 88 2.94 -0.98 -13.27
C ALA A 88 3.94 -0.75 -12.14
N HIS A 89 3.68 0.25 -11.29
CA HIS A 89 4.54 0.59 -10.15
C HIS A 89 4.62 -0.54 -9.11
N LEU A 90 3.50 -1.19 -8.78
CA LEU A 90 3.50 -2.38 -7.91
C LEU A 90 4.35 -3.53 -8.45
N ARG A 91 4.26 -3.78 -9.76
CA ARG A 91 5.03 -4.84 -10.43
C ARG A 91 6.52 -4.51 -10.44
N GLU A 92 6.89 -3.26 -10.72
CA GLU A 92 8.28 -2.79 -10.68
C GLU A 92 8.87 -2.96 -9.28
N LEU A 93 8.16 -2.52 -8.23
CA LEU A 93 8.62 -2.67 -6.84
C LEU A 93 8.86 -4.14 -6.46
N ALA A 94 7.94 -5.03 -6.85
CA ALA A 94 8.11 -6.45 -6.57
C ALA A 94 9.29 -7.06 -7.35
N GLN A 95 9.55 -6.61 -8.58
CA GLN A 95 10.73 -7.02 -9.34
C GLN A 95 12.01 -6.52 -8.68
N GLU A 96 12.07 -5.23 -8.32
CA GLU A 96 13.23 -4.62 -7.69
C GLU A 96 13.55 -5.22 -6.31
N TYR A 97 12.54 -5.59 -5.53
CA TYR A 97 12.73 -6.17 -4.20
C TYR A 97 13.51 -7.49 -4.25
N PHE A 98 13.21 -8.35 -5.23
CA PHE A 98 13.81 -9.68 -5.37
C PHE A 98 14.94 -9.76 -6.41
N GLN A 99 15.30 -8.65 -7.07
CA GLN A 99 16.25 -8.66 -8.20
C GLN A 99 17.66 -9.18 -7.87
N TYR A 100 18.06 -9.12 -6.59
CA TYR A 100 19.37 -9.54 -6.12
C TYR A 100 19.35 -10.89 -5.38
N GLU A 101 18.17 -11.51 -5.27
CA GLU A 101 18.04 -12.78 -4.57
C GLU A 101 18.49 -13.94 -5.45
N THR A 102 19.59 -14.58 -5.06
CA THR A 102 20.11 -15.78 -5.70
C THR A 102 19.59 -17.01 -4.94
N GLY A 103 18.52 -17.64 -5.44
CA GLY A 103 17.84 -18.78 -4.80
C GLY A 103 17.27 -19.81 -5.80
N PRO A 104 16.76 -20.96 -5.34
CA PRO A 104 16.56 -22.19 -6.13
C PRO A 104 15.43 -22.13 -7.19
N THR A 105 15.36 -23.20 -7.99
CA THR A 105 14.73 -23.43 -9.32
C THR A 105 13.27 -23.03 -9.57
N ARG A 106 12.49 -22.62 -8.57
CA ARG A 106 11.15 -22.09 -8.79
C ARG A 106 11.26 -20.58 -8.86
N ASN A 107 10.98 -20.00 -10.02
CA ASN A 107 11.11 -18.57 -10.21
C ASN A 107 10.04 -17.86 -9.38
N LEU A 108 10.45 -17.23 -8.26
CA LEU A 108 9.58 -16.47 -7.37
C LEU A 108 8.71 -15.52 -8.19
N HIS A 109 9.29 -14.83 -9.17
CA HIS A 109 8.58 -13.92 -10.05
C HIS A 109 7.51 -14.59 -10.92
N GLU A 110 7.73 -15.82 -11.41
CA GLU A 110 6.74 -16.56 -12.22
C GLU A 110 5.52 -16.98 -11.40
N THR A 111 5.71 -17.18 -10.10
CA THR A 111 4.64 -17.60 -9.18
C THR A 111 3.95 -16.43 -8.51
N MET A 112 4.46 -15.21 -8.69
CA MET A 112 3.83 -13.99 -8.20
C MET A 112 2.60 -13.65 -9.03
N ALA A 113 1.46 -13.43 -8.37
CA ALA A 113 0.20 -13.10 -9.02
C ALA A 113 -0.50 -11.91 -8.35
N TRP A 114 -0.52 -10.78 -9.05
CA TRP A 114 -1.40 -9.65 -8.75
C TRP A 114 -2.78 -9.93 -9.33
N THR A 115 -3.67 -10.53 -8.54
CA THR A 115 -5.05 -10.81 -8.97
C THR A 115 -5.90 -9.60 -8.72
N VAL A 116 -6.30 -8.93 -9.79
CA VAL A 116 -7.20 -7.79 -9.71
C VAL A 116 -8.64 -8.28 -9.84
N ILE A 117 -9.47 -7.87 -8.90
CA ILE A 117 -10.93 -8.01 -8.97
C ILE A 117 -11.51 -6.66 -9.36
N GLU A 118 -12.14 -6.62 -10.54
CA GLU A 118 -12.72 -5.42 -11.14
C GLU A 118 -14.17 -5.71 -11.52
N ASP A 119 -15.06 -4.79 -11.15
CA ASP A 119 -16.47 -4.77 -11.47
C ASP A 119 -16.96 -3.36 -11.13
N ALA A 120 -16.92 -2.43 -12.10
CA ALA A 120 -17.23 -1.02 -11.83
C ALA A 120 -18.65 -0.81 -11.29
N GLU A 121 -19.62 -1.66 -11.68
CA GLU A 121 -21.00 -1.53 -11.21
C GLU A 121 -21.13 -1.86 -9.72
N MET A 122 -20.31 -2.80 -9.22
CA MET A 122 -20.34 -3.22 -7.83
C MET A 122 -19.27 -2.52 -6.97
N LEU A 123 -18.11 -2.18 -7.53
CA LEU A 123 -16.92 -1.81 -6.77
C LEU A 123 -16.59 -0.32 -6.79
N ASP A 124 -17.15 0.49 -7.69
CA ASP A 124 -16.87 1.93 -7.69
C ASP A 124 -17.39 2.59 -6.42
N GLY A 125 -16.46 3.08 -5.58
CA GLY A 125 -16.77 3.60 -4.24
C GLY A 125 -17.18 2.55 -3.21
N ALA A 126 -16.97 1.25 -3.47
CA ALA A 126 -17.27 0.19 -2.51
C ALA A 126 -16.43 0.35 -1.23
N ASP A 127 -17.04 0.05 -0.08
CA ASP A 127 -16.34 0.11 1.20
C ASP A 127 -15.58 -1.20 1.53
N ILE A 128 -14.84 -1.17 2.64
CA ILE A 128 -14.03 -2.31 3.12
C ILE A 128 -14.92 -3.51 3.49
N LEU A 129 -16.13 -3.28 4.00
CA LEU A 129 -17.04 -4.35 4.38
C LEU A 129 -17.55 -5.09 3.14
N GLN A 130 -17.96 -4.35 2.12
CA GLN A 130 -18.43 -4.91 0.85
C GLN A 130 -17.32 -5.70 0.15
N THR A 131 -16.11 -5.13 0.03
CA THR A 131 -14.96 -5.83 -0.55
C THR A 131 -14.54 -7.06 0.27
N SER A 132 -14.64 -7.01 1.61
CA SER A 132 -14.36 -8.18 2.47
C SER A 132 -15.34 -9.33 2.25
N ARG A 133 -16.63 -9.03 2.04
CA ARG A 133 -17.63 -10.06 1.69
C ARG A 133 -17.33 -10.69 0.33
N ILE A 134 -17.00 -9.88 -0.69
CA ILE A 134 -16.64 -10.39 -2.02
C ILE A 134 -15.35 -11.22 -1.95
N PHE A 135 -14.37 -10.79 -1.15
CA PHE A 135 -13.14 -11.54 -0.92
C PHE A 135 -13.42 -12.89 -0.24
N ASP A 136 -14.22 -12.91 0.83
CA ASP A 136 -14.63 -14.16 1.47
C ASP A 136 -15.35 -15.10 0.50
N GLU A 137 -16.22 -14.58 -0.36
CA GLU A 137 -16.82 -15.36 -1.44
C GLU A 137 -15.76 -15.88 -2.42
N TRP A 138 -14.81 -15.05 -2.84
CA TRP A 138 -13.71 -15.47 -3.73
C TRP A 138 -12.85 -16.59 -3.14
N VAL A 139 -12.60 -16.57 -1.82
CA VAL A 139 -11.85 -17.60 -1.08
C VAL A 139 -12.69 -18.86 -0.85
N THR A 140 -13.93 -18.71 -0.36
CA THR A 140 -14.73 -19.82 0.22
C THR A 140 -15.79 -20.39 -0.72
N LYS A 141 -16.38 -19.58 -1.61
CA LYS A 141 -17.53 -19.94 -2.45
C LYS A 141 -17.17 -19.87 -3.92
N GLY A 142 -17.21 -21.02 -4.59
CA GLY A 142 -16.77 -21.21 -5.97
C GLY A 142 -17.52 -20.46 -7.08
N ASN A 143 -18.30 -19.41 -6.79
CA ASN A 143 -19.00 -18.60 -7.81
C ASN A 143 -18.05 -17.61 -8.52
N LEU A 144 -17.08 -17.03 -7.80
CA LEU A 144 -15.93 -16.30 -8.37
C LEU A 144 -14.72 -17.22 -8.60
N GLY A 145 -14.71 -18.37 -7.94
CA GLY A 145 -14.06 -19.62 -8.34
C GLY A 145 -12.53 -19.69 -8.32
N LYS A 146 -11.81 -18.58 -8.55
CA LYS A 146 -10.37 -18.60 -8.76
C LYS A 146 -9.60 -18.89 -7.47
N GLY A 147 -9.92 -18.25 -6.34
CA GLY A 147 -9.20 -18.49 -5.07
C GLY A 147 -9.29 -19.94 -4.60
N LEU A 148 -10.52 -20.49 -4.53
CA LEU A 148 -10.71 -21.91 -4.20
C LEU A 148 -10.05 -22.85 -5.21
N GLN A 149 -10.04 -22.52 -6.51
CA GLN A 149 -9.35 -23.31 -7.53
C GLN A 149 -7.82 -23.25 -7.39
N GLU A 150 -7.26 -22.08 -7.08
CA GLU A 150 -5.83 -21.88 -6.83
C GLU A 150 -5.35 -22.67 -5.60
N MET A 151 -6.23 -22.88 -4.62
CA MET A 151 -5.98 -23.73 -3.46
C MET A 151 -6.17 -25.23 -3.72
N ARG A 152 -6.72 -25.65 -4.88
CA ARG A 152 -6.91 -27.08 -5.17
C ARG A 152 -5.57 -27.79 -5.29
N GLY A 153 -5.37 -28.81 -4.47
CA GLY A 153 -4.12 -29.57 -4.42
C GLY A 153 -3.07 -28.96 -3.47
N SER A 154 -3.33 -27.78 -2.91
CA SER A 154 -2.53 -27.25 -1.81
C SER A 154 -2.71 -28.09 -0.54
N ARG A 155 -1.65 -28.23 0.24
CA ARG A 155 -1.60 -29.01 1.49
C ARG A 155 -2.02 -28.19 2.71
N PHE A 156 -3.05 -27.37 2.57
CA PHE A 156 -3.63 -26.69 3.72
C PHE A 156 -4.39 -27.71 4.56
N ASN A 157 -4.03 -27.84 5.84
CA ASN A 157 -4.91 -28.47 6.82
C ASN A 157 -5.96 -27.44 7.23
N ALA A 158 -7.22 -27.89 7.40
CA ALA A 158 -8.35 -27.02 7.72
C ALA A 158 -8.21 -26.27 9.07
N GLU A 159 -7.18 -26.59 9.85
CA GLU A 159 -7.04 -26.13 11.23
C GLU A 159 -6.11 -24.93 11.40
N TRP A 160 -5.10 -24.67 10.54
CA TRP A 160 -4.01 -23.76 10.97
C TRP A 160 -3.29 -22.86 9.97
N HIS A 161 -3.57 -22.83 8.66
CA HIS A 161 -2.73 -21.99 7.78
C HIS A 161 -3.50 -21.27 6.68
N TYR A 162 -3.63 -19.96 6.86
CA TYR A 162 -4.05 -19.03 5.82
C TYR A 162 -2.80 -18.40 5.20
N SER A 163 -2.49 -18.74 3.95
CA SER A 163 -1.47 -17.98 3.21
C SER A 163 -1.94 -16.53 3.09
N PRO A 164 -1.05 -15.51 3.15
CA PRO A 164 -1.47 -14.11 3.14
C PRO A 164 -2.38 -13.76 1.97
N ARG A 165 -2.18 -14.40 0.82
CA ARG A 165 -3.03 -14.27 -0.38
C ARG A 165 -4.53 -14.55 -0.14
N TYR A 166 -4.84 -15.47 0.79
CA TYR A 166 -6.22 -15.91 1.07
C TYR A 166 -6.75 -15.35 2.40
N THR A 167 -5.98 -14.49 3.08
CA THR A 167 -6.36 -13.83 4.34
C THR A 167 -6.49 -12.32 4.18
N TYR A 168 -5.60 -11.75 3.37
CA TYR A 168 -5.45 -10.32 3.21
C TYR A 168 -5.62 -9.92 1.75
N PHE A 169 -6.20 -8.74 1.54
CA PHE A 169 -6.31 -8.12 0.22
C PHE A 169 -5.92 -6.64 0.28
N LEU A 170 -5.63 -6.07 -0.90
CA LEU A 170 -5.43 -4.63 -1.07
C LEU A 170 -6.76 -3.99 -1.47
N HIS A 171 -7.24 -3.06 -0.65
CA HIS A 171 -8.37 -2.19 -0.97
C HIS A 171 -7.82 -0.91 -1.60
N VAL A 172 -8.04 -0.70 -2.89
CA VAL A 172 -7.52 0.46 -3.63
C VAL A 172 -8.67 1.39 -4.01
N ASP A 173 -8.96 2.31 -3.10
CA ASP A 173 -9.83 3.46 -3.32
C ASP A 173 -9.09 4.62 -4.00
N GLU A 174 -9.80 5.72 -4.24
CA GLU A 174 -9.22 6.91 -4.87
C GLU A 174 -8.04 7.46 -4.05
N GLU A 175 -8.15 7.49 -2.72
CA GLU A 175 -7.08 7.99 -1.86
C GLU A 175 -5.80 7.15 -2.00
N SER A 176 -5.93 5.82 -1.90
CA SER A 176 -4.80 4.89 -2.04
C SER A 176 -4.16 5.00 -3.43
N LEU A 177 -4.98 5.02 -4.49
CA LEU A 177 -4.49 5.15 -5.87
C LEU A 177 -3.68 6.43 -6.07
N GLU A 178 -4.27 7.55 -5.69
CA GLU A 178 -3.68 8.88 -5.84
C GLU A 178 -2.41 9.03 -5.00
N SER A 179 -2.36 8.44 -3.80
CA SER A 179 -1.17 8.49 -2.93
C SER A 179 0.08 7.90 -3.59
N VAL A 180 -0.06 7.06 -4.61
CA VAL A 180 1.05 6.39 -5.29
C VAL A 180 1.45 7.08 -6.58
N VAL A 181 0.45 7.50 -7.36
CA VAL A 181 0.67 7.96 -8.75
C VAL A 181 0.74 9.47 -8.90
N ASP A 182 0.21 10.23 -7.93
CA ASP A 182 0.32 11.68 -7.89
C ASP A 182 1.57 12.08 -7.10
N ASP A 183 2.47 12.84 -7.73
CA ASP A 183 3.76 13.18 -7.11
C ASP A 183 3.61 14.06 -5.86
N GLU A 184 2.61 14.94 -5.80
CA GLU A 184 2.38 15.82 -4.65
C GLU A 184 1.85 14.99 -3.47
N LYS A 185 0.80 14.18 -3.71
CA LYS A 185 0.22 13.31 -2.68
C LYS A 185 1.19 12.23 -2.22
N ARG A 186 2.03 11.72 -3.12
CA ARG A 186 3.07 10.74 -2.78
C ARG A 186 4.10 11.29 -1.79
N LEU A 187 4.44 12.57 -1.91
CA LEU A 187 5.44 13.22 -1.07
C LEU A 187 4.84 13.83 0.21
N ALA A 188 3.51 13.89 0.31
CA ALA A 188 2.82 14.34 1.51
C ALA A 188 3.05 13.37 2.70
N PRO A 189 2.99 13.85 3.95
CA PRO A 189 2.91 12.98 5.12
C PRO A 189 1.71 12.03 4.96
N GLY A 190 1.94 10.72 5.07
CA GLY A 190 0.89 9.73 4.82
C GLY A 190 0.62 9.38 3.37
N GLY A 191 1.37 9.95 2.44
CA GLY A 191 1.38 9.53 1.06
C GLY A 191 2.02 8.15 0.85
N TYR A 192 1.92 7.66 -0.39
CA TYR A 192 2.59 6.45 -0.87
C TYR A 192 2.20 5.17 -0.12
N PHE A 193 0.91 4.89 -0.06
CA PHE A 193 0.39 3.74 0.67
C PHE A 193 -0.64 2.92 -0.13
N CYS A 194 -0.93 1.74 0.39
CA CYS A 194 -2.09 0.93 0.04
C CYS A 194 -2.78 0.48 1.33
N THR A 195 -4.09 0.33 1.29
CA THR A 195 -4.84 -0.22 2.42
C THR A 195 -4.84 -1.74 2.34
N VAL A 196 -4.12 -2.39 3.26
CA VAL A 196 -4.17 -3.85 3.44
C VAL A 196 -5.29 -4.17 4.41
N VAL A 197 -6.16 -5.10 4.04
CA VAL A 197 -7.33 -5.49 4.84
C VAL A 197 -7.23 -6.95 5.23
N ARG A 198 -7.51 -7.26 6.50
CA ARG A 198 -7.74 -8.63 6.98
C ARG A 198 -9.24 -8.90 6.97
N ALA A 199 -9.72 -9.58 5.93
CA ALA A 199 -11.16 -9.74 5.66
C ALA A 199 -11.92 -10.41 6.81
N GLU A 200 -11.33 -11.44 7.43
CA GLU A 200 -11.94 -12.18 8.54
C GLU A 200 -12.31 -11.25 9.71
N ASN A 201 -11.42 -10.34 10.11
CA ASN A 201 -11.68 -9.41 11.21
C ASN A 201 -12.84 -8.46 10.87
N VAL A 202 -12.94 -8.01 9.62
CA VAL A 202 -14.07 -7.17 9.16
C VAL A 202 -15.39 -7.91 9.32
N LEU A 203 -15.44 -9.18 8.92
CA LEU A 203 -16.66 -10.00 8.95
C LEU A 203 -17.04 -10.45 10.37
N ILE A 204 -16.05 -10.75 11.22
CA ILE A 204 -16.26 -10.98 12.65
C ILE A 204 -16.89 -9.74 13.27
N TRP A 205 -16.30 -8.56 13.04
CA TRP A 205 -16.80 -7.30 13.58
C TRP A 205 -18.24 -6.99 13.13
N GLU A 206 -18.56 -7.20 11.85
CA GLU A 206 -19.94 -7.09 11.36
C GLU A 206 -20.89 -8.02 12.11
N LYS A 207 -20.51 -9.29 12.31
CA LYS A 207 -21.34 -10.27 12.99
C LYS A 207 -21.58 -9.88 14.45
N GLU A 208 -20.58 -9.36 15.14
CA GLU A 208 -20.71 -8.86 16.52
C GLU A 208 -21.69 -7.68 16.59
N LEU A 209 -21.59 -6.72 15.65
CA LEU A 209 -22.53 -5.59 15.57
C LEU A 209 -23.98 -6.05 15.36
N LEU A 210 -24.20 -7.08 14.53
CA LEU A 210 -25.53 -7.59 14.21
C LEU A 210 -26.13 -8.47 15.33
N THR A 211 -25.29 -9.24 16.03
CA THR A 211 -25.75 -10.24 17.01
C THR A 211 -25.66 -9.76 18.46
N GLY A 212 -24.84 -8.73 18.74
CA GLY A 212 -24.52 -8.28 20.09
C GLY A 212 -23.72 -9.30 20.91
N GLN A 213 -23.21 -10.36 20.28
CA GLN A 213 -22.40 -11.41 20.91
C GLN A 213 -20.95 -11.23 20.47
N SER A 214 -20.04 -11.14 21.45
CA SER A 214 -18.60 -11.20 21.20
C SER A 214 -18.23 -12.58 20.64
N TYR A 215 -17.38 -12.59 19.62
CA TYR A 215 -16.89 -13.82 19.02
C TYR A 215 -15.81 -14.45 19.91
N ASP A 216 -16.19 -15.45 20.71
CA ASP A 216 -15.22 -16.32 21.39
C ASP A 216 -14.56 -17.21 20.32
N SER A 217 -13.35 -16.83 19.91
CA SER A 217 -12.60 -17.55 18.88
C SER A 217 -12.23 -18.98 19.30
N GLY A 218 -12.37 -19.36 20.58
CA GLY A 218 -12.02 -20.67 21.11
C GLY A 218 -10.53 -21.01 21.01
N ILE A 219 -9.71 -20.10 20.49
CA ILE A 219 -8.27 -20.19 20.45
C ILE A 219 -7.76 -19.47 21.70
N ASP A 220 -7.03 -20.21 22.55
CA ASP A 220 -6.25 -19.67 23.66
C ASP A 220 -5.08 -18.83 23.11
N ASN A 221 -5.44 -17.70 22.51
CA ASN A 221 -4.54 -16.64 22.08
C ASN A 221 -4.37 -15.74 23.30
N GLY A 222 -3.43 -16.08 24.19
CA GLY A 222 -3.15 -15.32 25.40
C GLY A 222 -3.26 -13.81 25.17
N GLU A 223 -4.19 -13.18 25.89
CA GLU A 223 -4.37 -11.72 26.02
C GLU A 223 -4.47 -10.91 24.70
N LEU A 224 -5.19 -11.38 23.67
CA LEU A 224 -5.72 -10.43 22.68
C LEU A 224 -6.96 -9.74 23.28
N ASP A 225 -6.89 -8.42 23.45
CA ASP A 225 -8.01 -7.60 23.92
C ASP A 225 -9.06 -7.39 22.81
N ASP A 226 -10.27 -6.97 23.20
CA ASP A 226 -11.38 -6.65 22.28
C ASP A 226 -11.01 -5.57 21.23
N GLU A 227 -9.95 -4.79 21.50
CA GLU A 227 -9.44 -3.75 20.61
C GLU A 227 -8.67 -4.35 19.42
N SER A 228 -7.97 -5.46 19.64
CA SER A 228 -7.26 -6.21 18.60
C SER A 228 -8.19 -6.72 17.50
N LEU A 229 -9.43 -7.12 17.81
CA LEU A 229 -10.41 -7.55 16.78
C LEU A 229 -10.89 -6.41 15.88
N ARG A 230 -10.76 -5.15 16.33
CA ARG A 230 -11.10 -3.97 15.53
C ARG A 230 -9.99 -3.58 14.55
N ASP A 231 -8.79 -4.13 14.72
CA ASP A 231 -7.66 -3.95 13.81
C ASP A 231 -7.86 -4.82 12.57
N HIS A 232 -8.63 -4.31 11.60
CA HIS A 232 -9.00 -5.04 10.38
C HIS A 232 -8.38 -4.44 9.11
N ARG A 233 -7.72 -3.28 9.22
CA ARG A 233 -7.04 -2.62 8.09
C ARG A 233 -5.81 -1.87 8.53
N LYS A 234 -4.82 -1.79 7.65
CA LYS A 234 -3.58 -1.03 7.87
C LYS A 234 -3.21 -0.27 6.59
N ARG A 235 -2.81 1.00 6.74
CA ARG A 235 -2.16 1.75 5.65
C ARG A 235 -0.69 1.34 5.62
N VAL A 236 -0.30 0.72 4.52
CA VAL A 236 1.04 0.15 4.34
C VAL A 236 1.72 0.87 3.21
N ARG A 237 2.97 1.29 3.41
CA ARG A 237 3.71 1.86 2.31
C ARG A 237 3.91 0.84 1.20
N VAL A 238 3.86 1.31 -0.03
CA VAL A 238 3.85 0.41 -1.19
C VAL A 238 5.18 -0.35 -1.35
N ASP A 239 6.30 0.27 -0.98
CA ASP A 239 7.63 -0.35 -0.98
C ASP A 239 7.80 -1.42 0.11
N ASP A 240 6.96 -1.40 1.15
CA ASP A 240 6.99 -2.32 2.27
C ASP A 240 6.13 -3.59 2.04
N LEU A 241 5.29 -3.61 0.99
CA LEU A 241 4.32 -4.69 0.74
C LEU A 241 4.96 -6.09 0.59
N MET A 242 6.10 -6.20 -0.07
CA MET A 242 6.77 -7.50 -0.28
C MET A 242 7.32 -8.06 1.02
N SER A 243 7.93 -7.18 1.82
CA SER A 243 8.44 -7.52 3.13
C SER A 243 7.29 -7.89 4.08
N LEU A 244 6.18 -7.15 4.03
CA LEU A 244 4.97 -7.47 4.78
C LEU A 244 4.42 -8.86 4.40
N TYR A 245 4.39 -9.19 3.11
CA TYR A 245 3.90 -10.50 2.67
C TYR A 245 4.70 -11.64 3.32
N GLY A 246 6.02 -11.53 3.34
CA GLY A 246 6.88 -12.51 4.02
C GLY A 246 6.56 -12.62 5.51
N VAL A 247 6.45 -11.49 6.19
CA VAL A 247 6.09 -11.42 7.62
C VAL A 247 4.75 -12.11 7.92
N LEU A 248 3.72 -11.84 7.11
CA LEU A 248 2.40 -12.44 7.27
C LEU A 248 2.39 -13.94 6.97
N GLN A 249 3.38 -14.44 6.23
CA GLN A 249 3.46 -15.85 5.84
C GLN A 249 3.99 -16.74 6.98
N GLU A 250 4.75 -16.21 7.93
CA GLU A 250 5.29 -16.98 9.06
C GLU A 250 4.27 -17.21 10.18
N GLU A 251 3.55 -16.17 10.60
CA GLU A 251 2.70 -16.22 11.79
C GLU A 251 1.44 -15.33 11.67
N ILE A 252 0.26 -15.90 11.92
CA ILE A 252 -1.05 -15.22 11.83
C ILE A 252 -1.14 -14.03 12.80
N ASN A 253 -0.58 -14.18 14.01
CA ASN A 253 -0.63 -13.15 15.04
C ASN A 253 0.35 -11.99 14.79
N VAL A 254 1.11 -12.01 13.70
CA VAL A 254 1.98 -10.88 13.37
C VAL A 254 1.17 -9.67 12.93
N TRP A 255 -0.03 -9.87 12.37
CA TRP A 255 -0.94 -8.77 12.08
C TRP A 255 -1.09 -7.78 13.25
N TYR A 256 -1.29 -8.30 14.47
CA TYR A 256 -1.47 -7.49 15.69
C TYR A 256 -0.18 -6.91 16.27
N ARG A 257 0.98 -7.35 15.76
CA ARG A 257 2.30 -6.83 16.14
C ARG A 257 2.84 -5.83 15.13
N ILE A 258 2.15 -5.63 14.00
CA ILE A 258 2.52 -4.61 13.02
C ILE A 258 1.87 -3.29 13.43
N TYR A 259 2.68 -2.41 14.01
CA TYR A 259 2.31 -1.04 14.30
C TYR A 259 2.68 -0.16 13.10
N TYR A 260 1.69 0.46 12.48
CA TYR A 260 1.92 1.56 11.54
C TYR A 260 1.64 2.85 12.30
N ILE A 261 2.63 3.74 12.30
CA ILE A 261 2.42 5.13 12.73
C ILE A 261 1.53 5.74 11.66
N ASP A 262 0.28 6.07 12.00
CA ASP A 262 -0.51 6.95 11.15
C ASP A 262 0.22 8.30 11.15
N PRO A 263 0.67 8.83 10.01
CA PRO A 263 1.46 10.07 10.00
C PRO A 263 0.69 11.28 10.51
N GLU A 264 -0.64 11.20 10.67
CA GLU A 264 -1.41 12.20 11.42
C GLU A 264 -1.06 12.22 12.93
N GLU A 265 -0.60 11.10 13.52
CA GLU A 265 -0.12 11.04 14.91
C GLU A 265 1.30 11.62 15.07
N GLU A 266 2.08 11.74 13.99
CA GLU A 266 3.46 12.26 14.03
C GLU A 266 3.52 13.77 14.35
N ILE A 267 2.41 14.50 14.21
CA ILE A 267 2.32 15.94 14.54
C ILE A 267 2.24 16.17 16.06
N GLY A 268 1.96 15.13 16.87
CA GLY A 268 1.79 15.25 18.32
C GLY A 268 3.03 14.97 19.19
N CYS A 269 4.07 14.30 18.66
CA CYS A 269 5.10 13.70 19.52
C CYS A 269 6.47 14.41 19.57
N TYR A 270 6.60 15.61 19.01
CA TYR A 270 7.85 16.40 19.10
C TYR A 270 7.78 17.57 20.10
N LEU A 271 7.06 17.47 21.23
CA LEU A 271 7.18 18.45 22.33
C LEU A 271 6.91 17.85 23.72
N SER A 272 7.64 16.82 24.15
CA SER A 272 7.68 16.47 25.58
C SER A 272 8.88 15.63 26.03
N TYR A 273 10.09 15.98 25.58
CA TYR A 273 11.28 15.66 26.37
C TYR A 273 12.24 16.85 26.37
N ALA A 274 12.01 17.74 27.34
CA ALA A 274 13.01 18.63 27.92
C ALA A 274 12.92 18.49 29.45
#